data_AF-R6AE19-F1
#
_entry.id   AF-R6AE19-F1
#
_cell.length_a   1.000
_cell.length_b   1.000
_cell.length_c   1.000
_cell.angle_alpha   90.00
_cell.angle_beta   90.00
_cell.angle_gamma   90.00
#
_symmetry.space_group_name_H-M   'P 1'
#
loop_
_entity.id
_entity.type
_entity.pdbx_description
1 polymer ?
#
loop_
_entity_poly.entity_id
_entity_poly.type
_entity_poly.pdbx_seq_one_letter_code
_entity_poly.pdbx_strand_id
1 'polypeptide(L)'
;MSMVEWCHQVRVPAFGFLRLKPWEFDRLSIFEFFDMIMAWQEAKTAERWERAYWVANIMSPHLKKPVKPAALMKPFEKKKTKREIIEERKAFFSNFEHEREEVEKCQRKK
;
A
#
# COMPACT_ATOMS: atom_id res chain seq x y z
N MET A 1 7.26 9.88 20.78
CA MET A 1 8.30 8.87 20.46
C MET A 1 9.64 9.48 20.83
N SER A 2 10.38 8.83 21.72
CA SER A 2 11.73 9.25 22.11
C SER A 2 12.77 8.85 21.06
N MET A 3 13.95 9.47 21.10
CA MET A 3 15.06 9.12 20.21
C MET A 3 15.49 7.64 20.34
N VAL A 4 15.43 7.09 21.56
CA VAL A 4 15.76 5.68 21.83
C VAL A 4 14.72 4.75 21.19
N GLU A 5 13.44 5.06 21.34
CA GLU A 5 12.36 4.31 20.68
C GLU A 5 12.48 4.37 19.15
N TRP A 6 12.82 5.53 18.61
CA TRP A 6 13.06 5.71 17.19
C TRP A 6 14.20 4.80 16.70
N CYS A 7 15.38 4.86 17.36
CA CYS A 7 16.53 4.01 17.03
C CYS A 7 16.20 2.51 17.03
N HIS A 8 15.36 2.07 17.97
CA HIS A 8 14.91 0.67 18.03
C HIS A 8 14.01 0.29 16.85
N GLN A 9 13.09 1.17 16.46
CA GLN A 9 12.15 0.92 15.36
C GLN A 9 12.83 0.94 13.98
N VAL A 10 13.78 1.84 13.77
CA VAL A 10 14.43 2.05 12.46
C VAL A 10 15.55 1.07 12.17
N ARG A 11 16.11 0.41 13.20
CA ARG A 11 17.25 -0.51 13.05
C ARG A 11 16.99 -1.62 12.02
N VAL A 12 15.85 -2.31 12.12
CA VAL A 12 15.52 -3.43 11.22
C VAL A 12 15.25 -2.92 9.79
N PRO A 13 14.45 -1.87 9.56
CA PRO A 13 14.30 -1.29 8.23
C PRO A 13 15.61 -0.78 7.61
N ALA A 14 16.43 -0.05 8.38
CA ALA A 14 17.67 0.55 7.89
C ALA A 14 18.70 -0.51 7.48
N PHE A 15 19.04 -1.41 8.41
CA PHE A 15 20.14 -2.36 8.20
C PHE A 15 19.68 -3.66 7.54
N GLY A 16 18.41 -4.05 7.71
CA GLY A 16 17.86 -5.28 7.15
C GLY A 16 17.30 -5.09 5.74
N PHE A 17 16.29 -4.22 5.61
CA PHE A 17 15.55 -4.05 4.36
C PHE A 17 16.30 -3.19 3.35
N LEU A 18 16.77 -2.03 3.79
CA LEU A 18 17.51 -1.08 2.96
C LEU A 18 19.00 -1.41 2.87
N ARG A 19 19.52 -2.23 3.81
CA ARG A 19 20.92 -2.66 3.88
C ARG A 19 21.92 -1.49 3.90
N LEU A 20 21.51 -0.38 4.50
CA LEU A 20 22.35 0.79 4.70
C LEU A 20 23.51 0.43 5.63
N LYS A 21 24.65 1.07 5.47
CA LYS A 21 25.73 1.02 6.46
C LYS A 21 25.47 2.08 7.54
N PRO A 22 26.01 1.92 8.76
CA PRO A 22 25.76 2.89 9.85
C PRO A 22 26.03 4.35 9.46
N TRP A 23 27.15 4.61 8.79
CA TRP A 23 27.51 5.96 8.35
C TRP A 23 26.68 6.50 7.17
N GLU A 24 26.03 5.63 6.38
CA GLU A 24 25.08 6.03 5.34
C GLU A 24 23.76 6.43 6.01
N PHE A 25 23.35 5.66 7.02
CA PHE A 25 22.15 5.95 7.82
C PHE A 25 22.28 7.26 8.60
N ASP A 26 23.43 7.51 9.25
CA ASP A 26 23.67 8.73 10.05
C ASP A 26 23.64 10.02 9.20
N ARG A 27 23.82 9.92 7.88
CA ARG A 27 23.79 11.06 6.95
C ARG A 27 22.42 11.35 6.38
N LEU A 28 21.48 10.41 6.49
CA LEU A 28 20.13 10.57 5.96
C LEU A 28 19.31 11.47 6.86
N SER A 29 18.54 12.37 6.25
CA SER A 29 17.43 13.00 6.96
C SER A 29 16.34 11.96 7.27
N ILE A 30 15.53 12.25 8.29
CA ILE A 30 14.41 11.39 8.68
C ILE A 30 13.44 11.20 7.49
N PHE A 31 13.21 12.24 6.70
CA PHE A 31 12.31 12.19 5.54
C PHE A 31 12.87 11.32 4.42
N GLU A 32 14.13 11.50 4.05
CA GLU A 32 14.78 10.65 3.04
C GLU A 32 14.76 9.18 3.45
N PHE A 33 14.99 8.90 4.72
CA PHE A 33 14.88 7.54 5.24
C PHE A 33 13.46 6.96 5.08
N PHE A 34 12.43 7.74 5.37
CA PHE A 34 11.04 7.31 5.16
C PHE A 34 10.71 7.11 3.68
N ASP A 35 11.16 8.00 2.80
CA ASP A 35 10.97 7.87 1.36
C ASP A 35 11.62 6.59 0.84
N MET A 36 12.82 6.26 1.31
CA MET A 36 13.49 5.00 0.99
C MET A 36 12.69 3.77 1.46
N ILE A 37 12.14 3.80 2.69
CA ILE A 37 11.29 2.72 3.19
C ILE A 37 10.04 2.56 2.31
N MET A 38 9.39 3.67 1.95
CA MET A 38 8.18 3.65 1.14
C MET A 38 8.47 3.08 -0.25
N ALA A 39 9.52 3.57 -0.92
CA ALA A 39 9.98 3.04 -2.20
C ALA A 39 10.30 1.54 -2.13
N TRP A 40 10.94 1.08 -1.06
CA TRP A 40 11.19 -0.35 -0.85
C TRP A 40 9.90 -1.16 -0.68
N GLN A 41 8.92 -0.65 0.06
CA GLN A 41 7.62 -1.32 0.24
C GLN A 41 6.85 -1.44 -1.09
N GLU A 42 6.87 -0.39 -1.90
CA GLU A 42 6.26 -0.38 -3.24
C GLU A 42 6.96 -1.38 -4.16
N ALA A 43 8.29 -1.36 -4.23
CA ALA A 43 9.08 -2.31 -5.01
C ALA A 43 8.81 -3.77 -4.60
N LYS A 44 8.73 -4.04 -3.29
CA LYS A 44 8.37 -5.38 -2.78
C LYS A 44 6.95 -5.78 -3.09
N THR A 45 6.03 -4.83 -3.13
CA THR A 45 4.64 -5.09 -3.50
C THR A 45 4.55 -5.44 -4.98
N ALA A 46 5.22 -4.69 -5.86
CA ALA A 46 5.31 -4.98 -7.29
C ALA A 46 5.92 -6.38 -7.55
N GLU A 47 7.03 -6.71 -6.88
CA GLU A 47 7.66 -8.04 -6.98
C GLU A 47 6.69 -9.17 -6.58
N ARG A 48 5.90 -8.98 -5.52
CA ARG A 48 4.90 -9.97 -5.10
C ARG A 48 3.78 -10.12 -6.12
N TRP A 49 3.31 -9.03 -6.71
CA TRP A 49 2.30 -9.05 -7.76
C TRP A 49 2.79 -9.79 -9.01
N GLU A 50 4.03 -9.54 -9.43
CA GLU A 50 4.65 -10.23 -10.55
C GLU A 50 4.75 -11.74 -10.28
N ARG A 51 5.25 -12.13 -9.09
CA ARG A 51 5.30 -13.54 -8.69
C ARG A 51 3.91 -14.18 -8.64
N ALA A 52 2.91 -13.47 -8.10
CA ALA A 52 1.53 -13.95 -8.05
C ALA A 52 0.96 -14.17 -9.47
N TYR A 53 1.29 -13.29 -10.42
CA TYR A 53 0.93 -13.46 -11.82
C TYR A 53 1.52 -14.75 -12.41
N TRP A 54 2.83 -14.95 -12.27
CA TRP A 54 3.49 -16.14 -12.81
C TRP A 54 3.00 -17.43 -12.14
N VAL A 55 2.87 -17.44 -10.82
CA VAL A 55 2.36 -18.61 -10.08
C VAL A 55 0.93 -18.94 -10.48
N ALA A 56 0.06 -17.94 -10.62
CA ALA A 56 -1.30 -18.14 -11.10
C ALA A 56 -1.32 -18.77 -12.49
N ASN A 57 -0.46 -18.32 -13.41
CA ASN A 57 -0.36 -18.86 -14.76
C ASN A 57 0.17 -20.29 -14.79
N ILE A 58 1.17 -20.61 -13.96
CA ILE A 58 1.73 -21.97 -13.85
C ILE A 58 0.69 -22.93 -13.25
N MET A 59 -0.05 -22.51 -12.22
CA MET A 59 -0.99 -23.37 -11.51
C MET A 59 -2.32 -23.56 -12.22
N SER A 60 -2.77 -22.58 -13.01
CA SER A 60 -4.11 -22.58 -13.61
C SER A 60 -4.38 -23.80 -14.52
N PRO A 61 -3.44 -24.27 -15.36
CA PRO A 61 -3.64 -25.50 -16.14
C PRO A 61 -3.82 -26.77 -15.30
N HIS A 62 -3.29 -26.79 -14.07
CA HIS A 62 -3.34 -27.95 -13.18
C HIS A 62 -4.60 -27.99 -12.30
N LEU A 63 -5.46 -26.97 -12.37
CA LEU A 63 -6.62 -26.81 -11.50
C LEU A 63 -7.92 -26.77 -12.31
N LYS A 64 -8.99 -27.33 -11.74
CA LYS A 64 -10.34 -27.28 -12.35
C LYS A 64 -10.86 -25.84 -12.53
N LYS A 65 -10.39 -24.91 -11.69
CA LYS A 65 -10.72 -23.49 -11.76
C LYS A 65 -9.42 -22.69 -11.79
N PRO A 66 -9.25 -21.75 -12.73
CA PRO A 66 -8.03 -20.94 -12.81
C PRO A 66 -7.90 -20.08 -11.55
N VAL A 67 -6.66 -19.96 -11.07
CA VAL A 67 -6.34 -19.13 -9.90
C VAL A 67 -6.08 -17.72 -10.38
N LYS A 68 -6.72 -16.73 -9.74
CA LYS A 68 -6.48 -15.33 -10.06
C LYS A 68 -5.29 -14.80 -9.23
N PRO A 69 -4.38 -14.00 -9.80
CA PRO A 69 -3.28 -13.38 -9.06
C PRO A 69 -3.75 -12.59 -7.83
N ALA A 70 -4.88 -11.87 -7.95
CA ALA A 70 -5.48 -11.13 -6.84
C ALA A 70 -5.88 -12.02 -5.65
N ALA A 71 -6.30 -13.27 -5.91
CA ALA A 71 -6.61 -14.22 -4.83
C ALA A 71 -5.35 -14.64 -4.07
N LEU A 72 -4.20 -14.72 -4.74
CA LEU A 72 -2.91 -15.00 -4.14
C LEU A 72 -2.35 -13.81 -3.36
N MET A 73 -2.68 -12.57 -3.78
CA MET A 73 -2.22 -11.35 -3.12
C MET A 73 -3.04 -10.96 -1.89
N LYS A 74 -4.31 -11.36 -1.81
CA LYS A 74 -5.24 -11.05 -0.71
C LYS A 74 -4.67 -11.24 0.70
N PRO A 75 -3.87 -12.27 1.03
CA PRO A 75 -3.27 -12.41 2.35
C PRO A 75 -2.21 -11.36 2.70
N PHE A 76 -1.57 -10.75 1.69
CA PHE A 76 -0.51 -9.75 1.85
C PHE A 76 -1.04 -8.31 1.89
N GLU A 77 -2.28 -8.09 1.47
CA GLU A 77 -2.94 -6.79 1.56
C GLU A 77 -3.20 -6.42 3.02
N LYS A 78 -2.89 -5.17 3.40
CA LYS A 78 -3.20 -4.68 4.74
C LYS A 78 -4.72 -4.71 4.93
N LYS A 79 -5.19 -5.41 5.96
CA LYS A 79 -6.61 -5.39 6.34
C LYS A 79 -6.94 -4.01 6.86
N LYS A 80 -7.84 -3.31 6.18
CA LYS A 80 -8.33 -2.00 6.63
C LYS A 80 -8.98 -2.15 8.00
N THR A 81 -8.70 -1.20 8.88
CA THR A 81 -9.32 -1.12 10.19
C THR A 81 -10.79 -0.73 10.04
N LYS A 82 -11.66 -1.14 10.98
CA LYS A 82 -13.08 -0.72 10.99
C LYS A 82 -13.25 0.81 10.86
N ARG A 83 -12.35 1.59 11.47
CA ARG A 83 -12.34 3.06 11.43
C ARG A 83 -12.06 3.58 10.02
N GLU A 84 -10.99 3.09 9.39
CA GLU A 84 -10.63 3.45 8.01
C GLU A 84 -11.75 3.13 7.01
N ILE A 85 -12.42 1.98 7.18
CA ILE A 85 -13.58 1.61 6.34
C ILE A 85 -14.74 2.61 6.51
N ILE A 86 -15.02 3.06 7.74
CA ILE A 86 -16.08 4.03 8.01
C ILE A 86 -15.73 5.39 7.41
N GLU A 87 -14.47 5.83 7.54
CA GLU A 87 -14.00 7.11 7.00
C GLU A 87 -14.03 7.11 5.47
N GLU A 88 -13.52 6.06 4.81
CA GLU A 88 -13.61 5.92 3.36
C GLU A 88 -15.05 5.91 2.88
N ARG A 89 -15.94 5.22 3.59
CA ARG A 89 -17.37 5.17 3.25
C ARG A 89 -18.02 6.56 3.35
N LYS A 90 -17.70 7.32 4.41
CA LYS A 90 -18.18 8.71 4.57
C LYS A 90 -17.67 9.61 3.46
N ALA A 91 -16.36 9.54 3.15
CA ALA A 91 -15.76 10.31 2.06
C ALA A 91 -16.39 9.98 0.71
N PHE A 92 -16.63 8.68 0.43
CA PHE A 92 -17.31 8.23 -0.78
C PHE A 92 -18.71 8.84 -0.93
N PHE A 93 -19.55 8.75 0.11
CA PHE A 93 -20.91 9.31 0.04
C PHE A 93 -20.91 10.83 -0.07
N SER A 94 -20.02 11.51 0.64
CA SER A 94 -19.88 12.97 0.53
C SER A 94 -19.51 13.39 -0.89
N ASN A 95 -18.55 12.70 -1.53
CA ASN A 95 -18.17 12.98 -2.92
C ASN A 95 -19.32 12.66 -3.88
N PHE A 96 -20.01 11.54 -3.67
CA PHE A 96 -21.14 11.13 -4.49
C PHE A 96 -22.32 12.11 -4.41
N GLU A 97 -22.63 12.63 -3.22
CA GLU A 97 -23.65 13.66 -3.02
C GLU A 97 -23.27 14.97 -3.70
N HIS A 98 -22.01 15.40 -3.57
CA HIS A 98 -21.49 16.57 -4.27
C HIS A 98 -21.62 16.44 -5.80
N GLU A 99 -21.25 15.29 -6.36
CA GLU A 99 -21.42 15.02 -7.80
C GLU A 99 -22.89 15.08 -8.24
N ARG A 100 -23.81 14.56 -7.43
CA ARG A 100 -25.25 14.64 -7.72
C ARG A 100 -25.78 16.07 -7.72
N GLU A 101 -25.39 16.87 -6.73
CA GLU A 101 -25.78 18.28 -6.64
C GLU A 101 -25.27 19.08 -7.85
N GLU A 102 -24.04 18.83 -8.28
CA GLU A 102 -23.46 19.47 -9.47
C GLU A 102 -24.20 19.06 -10.75
N VAL A 103 -24.54 17.78 -10.91
CA VAL A 103 -25.35 17.31 -12.04
C VAL A 103 -26.74 17.96 -12.04
N GLU A 104 -27.40 18.06 -10.88
CA GLU A 104 -28.70 18.72 -10.76
C GLU A 104 -28.60 20.22 -11.10
N LYS A 105 -27.55 20.92 -10.65
CA LYS A 105 -27.32 22.33 -11.00
C LYS A 105 -27.07 22.50 -12.51
N CYS A 106 -26.32 21.59 -13.14
CA CYS A 106 -26.10 21.61 -14.59
C CYS A 106 -27.38 21.37 -15.39
N GLN A 107 -28.30 20.53 -14.89
CA GLN A 107 -29.60 20.28 -15.53
C GLN A 107 -30.57 21.45 -15.36
N ARG A 108 -30.54 22.17 -14.23
CA ARG A 108 -31.39 23.35 -13.99
C ARG A 108 -30.95 24.61 -14.75
N LYS A 109 -29.72 24.63 -15.29
CA LYS A 109 -29.16 25.75 -16.08
C LYS A 109 -29.31 25.59 -17.60
N LYS A 110 -29.95 24.52 -18.06
CA LYS A 110 -30.37 24.30 -19.46
C LYS A 110 -31.84 24.62 -19.61
#